data_AF-W1WC80-F1
#
_entry.id   AF-W1WC80-F1
#
_cell.length_a   1.000
_cell.length_b   1.000
_cell.length_c   1.000
_cell.angle_alpha   90.00
_cell.angle_beta   90.00
_cell.angle_gamma   90.00
#
_symmetry.space_group_name_H-M   'P 1'
#
loop_
_entity.id
_entity.type
_entity.pdbx_description
1 polymer ?
#
loop_
_entity_poly.entity_id
_entity_poly.type
_entity_poly.pdbx_seq_one_letter_code
_entity_poly.pdbx_strand_id
1 'polypeptide(L)'
;IVAKTPMVVQVVAAGNIIAGEPAVAVIQVYPQQFIYKNGEVIHSAIMDGGPNAQSAMLQFLKQVNEKAREKGIIPDSLSGDIGTIPGDDLFTAIRRIATMHGKVHVEAYVDGDTYSSGPVHLKLRITQMPVFNDKAKMPAY
;
A
#
# COMPACT_ATOMS: atom_id res chain seq x y z
N ILE A 1 -30.98 -12.96 9.25
CA ILE A 1 -29.86 -13.40 8.39
C ILE A 1 -28.69 -13.66 9.33
N VAL A 2 -28.37 -14.91 9.64
CA VAL A 2 -27.19 -15.23 10.47
C VAL A 2 -26.09 -15.63 9.50
N ALA A 3 -25.09 -14.77 9.31
CA ALA A 3 -23.93 -15.08 8.51
C ALA A 3 -23.11 -16.18 9.21
N LYS A 4 -22.71 -17.22 8.48
CA LYS A 4 -21.84 -18.29 9.00
C LYS A 4 -20.38 -17.85 9.19
N THR A 5 -20.02 -16.66 8.70
CA THR A 5 -18.68 -16.08 8.74
C THR A 5 -18.74 -14.69 9.35
N PRO A 6 -17.70 -14.23 10.09
CA PRO A 6 -17.64 -12.86 10.58
C PRO A 6 -17.77 -11.87 9.42
N MET A 7 -18.47 -10.76 9.64
CA MET A 7 -18.75 -9.74 8.62
C MET A 7 -18.26 -8.38 9.10
N VAL A 8 -17.79 -7.56 8.16
CA VAL A 8 -17.52 -6.14 8.34
C VAL A 8 -18.73 -5.38 7.84
N VAL A 9 -19.24 -4.46 8.66
CA VAL A 9 -20.36 -3.58 8.30
C VAL A 9 -19.85 -2.15 8.32
N GLN A 10 -19.83 -1.50 7.16
CA GLN A 10 -19.59 -0.07 7.04
C GLN A 10 -20.93 0.66 6.92
N VAL A 11 -21.13 1.69 7.73
CA VAL A 11 -22.31 2.55 7.71
C VAL A 11 -21.85 3.95 7.32
N VAL A 12 -22.25 4.40 6.14
CA VAL A 12 -21.80 5.66 5.55
C VAL A 12 -22.98 6.60 5.44
N ALA A 13 -22.91 7.76 6.11
CA ALA A 13 -23.94 8.78 5.98
C ALA A 13 -23.96 9.33 4.54
N ALA A 14 -25.15 9.56 3.99
CA ALA A 14 -25.33 10.14 2.66
C ALA A 14 -24.87 11.60 2.58
N GLY A 15 -24.70 12.25 3.73
CA GLY A 15 -24.19 13.62 3.85
C GLY A 15 -23.99 13.99 5.32
N ASN A 16 -23.48 15.21 5.53
CA ASN A 16 -23.38 15.79 6.86
C ASN A 16 -24.79 16.02 7.44
N ILE A 17 -24.95 15.76 8.74
CA ILE A 17 -26.24 15.88 9.44
C ILE A 17 -26.11 16.80 10.66
N ILE A 18 -27.22 17.44 11.01
CA ILE A 18 -27.33 18.18 12.27
C ILE A 18 -27.65 17.17 13.38
N ALA A 19 -27.02 17.33 14.55
CA ALA A 19 -27.26 16.45 15.68
C ALA A 19 -28.75 16.47 16.09
N GLY A 20 -29.35 15.28 16.16
CA GLY A 20 -30.76 15.10 16.51
C GLY A 20 -31.71 14.86 15.32
N GLU A 21 -31.24 15.05 14.08
CA GLU A 21 -32.02 14.76 12.88
C GLU A 21 -31.76 13.33 12.35
N PRO A 22 -32.78 12.64 11.80
CA PRO A 22 -32.58 11.36 11.14
C PRO A 22 -31.62 11.47 9.94
N ALA A 23 -30.68 10.52 9.86
CA ALA A 23 -29.71 10.45 8.77
C ALA A 23 -30.07 9.36 7.76
N VAL A 24 -29.98 9.70 6.47
CA VAL A 24 -29.94 8.67 5.43
C VAL A 24 -28.53 8.10 5.41
N ALA A 25 -28.39 6.77 5.50
CA ALA A 25 -27.11 6.09 5.46
C ALA A 25 -27.16 4.89 4.52
N VAL A 26 -26.01 4.59 3.90
CA VAL A 26 -25.79 3.40 3.10
C VAL A 26 -25.07 2.37 3.97
N ILE A 27 -25.58 1.15 3.96
CA ILE A 27 -24.98 0.01 4.65
C ILE A 27 -24.24 -0.84 3.62
N GLN A 28 -22.94 -1.06 3.85
CA GLN A 28 -22.10 -1.94 3.06
C GLN A 28 -21.64 -3.10 3.93
N VAL A 29 -21.79 -4.33 3.45
CA VAL A 29 -21.47 -5.54 4.21
C VAL A 29 -20.48 -6.39 3.43
N TYR A 30 -19.37 -6.75 4.07
CA TYR A 30 -18.28 -7.53 3.49
C TYR A 30 -17.95 -8.74 4.38
N PRO A 31 -17.53 -9.87 3.80
CA PRO A 31 -16.99 -10.96 4.59
C PRO A 31 -15.63 -10.56 5.22
N GLN A 32 -15.44 -10.90 6.50
CA GLN A 32 -14.13 -10.81 7.13
C GLN A 32 -13.24 -11.92 6.60
N GLN A 33 -12.11 -11.56 6.01
CA GLN A 33 -11.16 -12.48 5.43
C GLN A 33 -9.75 -12.16 5.90
N PHE A 34 -8.93 -13.19 6.08
CA PHE A 34 -7.50 -13.03 6.28
C PHE A 34 -6.83 -12.77 4.93
N ILE A 35 -6.11 -11.66 4.79
CA ILE A 35 -5.61 -11.19 3.50
C ILE A 35 -4.08 -11.28 3.39
N TYR A 36 -3.36 -10.86 4.43
CA TYR A 36 -1.89 -10.94 4.45
C TYR A 36 -1.35 -11.49 5.76
N LYS A 37 -0.28 -12.27 5.66
CA LYS A 37 0.58 -12.61 6.80
C LYS A 37 1.58 -11.50 7.07
N ASN A 38 1.97 -11.34 8.33
CA ASN A 38 3.06 -10.44 8.69
C ASN A 38 4.31 -10.66 7.81
N GLY A 39 4.85 -9.57 7.25
CA GLY A 39 6.03 -9.59 6.37
C GLY A 39 5.73 -9.92 4.91
N GLU A 40 4.48 -10.22 4.55
CA GLU A 40 4.10 -10.50 3.17
C GLU A 40 4.20 -9.24 2.29
N VAL A 41 4.81 -9.39 1.12
CA VAL A 41 4.96 -8.30 0.14
C VAL A 41 3.64 -8.11 -0.60
N ILE A 42 3.13 -6.88 -0.58
CA ILE A 42 1.94 -6.49 -1.33
C ILE A 42 2.33 -6.20 -2.79
N HIS A 43 3.38 -5.40 -2.96
CA HIS A 43 3.88 -5.01 -4.28
C HIS A 43 5.36 -4.65 -4.23
N SER A 44 6.05 -4.86 -5.35
CA SER A 44 7.46 -4.55 -5.53
C SER A 44 7.68 -3.94 -6.90
N ALA A 45 8.50 -2.90 -6.98
CA ALA A 45 8.82 -2.23 -8.24
C ALA A 45 10.29 -1.79 -8.28
N ILE A 46 10.80 -1.64 -9.49
CA ILE A 46 12.10 -1.01 -9.73
C ILE A 46 11.83 0.43 -10.16
N MET A 47 12.46 1.38 -9.49
CA MET A 47 12.38 2.80 -9.81
C MET A 47 13.76 3.43 -9.98
N ASP A 48 13.80 4.53 -10.71
CA ASP A 48 15.02 5.33 -10.86
C ASP A 48 15.21 6.22 -9.64
N GLY A 49 16.39 6.14 -9.04
CA GLY A 49 16.84 7.11 -8.04
C GLY A 49 17.06 8.48 -8.66
N GLY A 50 16.97 9.53 -7.84
CA GLY A 50 17.18 10.92 -8.24
C GLY A 50 15.96 11.84 -8.04
N PRO A 51 15.90 12.99 -8.73
CA PRO A 51 14.97 14.09 -8.39
C PRO A 51 13.49 13.74 -8.54
N ASN A 52 13.16 12.71 -9.34
CA ASN A 52 11.78 12.25 -9.55
C ASN A 52 11.31 11.22 -8.51
N ALA A 53 12.08 10.98 -7.44
CA ALA A 53 11.77 9.98 -6.42
C ALA A 53 10.40 10.19 -5.75
N GLN A 54 9.97 11.44 -5.56
CA GLN A 54 8.69 11.73 -4.92
C GLN A 54 7.51 11.28 -5.79
N SER A 55 7.48 11.65 -7.07
CA SER A 55 6.40 11.25 -7.98
C SER A 55 6.39 9.74 -8.21
N ALA A 56 7.57 9.13 -8.37
CA ALA A 56 7.71 7.68 -8.48
C ALA A 56 7.19 6.94 -7.24
N MET A 57 7.49 7.44 -6.04
CA MET A 57 7.01 6.85 -4.79
C MET A 57 5.49 6.97 -4.65
N LEU A 58 4.90 8.12 -4.96
CA LEU A 58 3.43 8.29 -4.92
C LEU A 58 2.73 7.35 -5.91
N GLN A 59 3.28 7.18 -7.11
CA GLN A 59 2.77 6.22 -8.09
C GLN A 59 2.89 4.78 -7.58
N PHE A 60 4.02 4.43 -6.96
CA PHE A 60 4.22 3.13 -6.35
C PHE A 60 3.20 2.85 -5.23
N LEU A 61 2.96 3.80 -4.33
CA LEU A 61 1.96 3.66 -3.27
C LEU A 61 0.54 3.50 -3.83
N LYS A 62 0.21 4.18 -4.92
CA LYS A 62 -1.07 3.97 -5.61
C LYS A 62 -1.22 2.53 -6.11
N GLN A 63 -0.17 1.95 -6.68
CA GLN A 63 -0.16 0.55 -7.13
C GLN A 63 -0.27 -0.43 -5.96
N VAL A 64 0.39 -0.13 -4.83
CA VAL A 64 0.23 -0.90 -3.58
C VAL A 64 -1.23 -0.89 -3.14
N ASN A 65 -1.88 0.28 -3.15
CA ASN A 65 -3.28 0.42 -2.77
C ASN A 65 -4.21 -0.38 -3.70
N GLU A 66 -4.00 -0.27 -5.02
CA GLU A 66 -4.75 -1.04 -6.02
C GLU A 66 -4.56 -2.55 -5.78
N LYS A 67 -3.33 -3.00 -5.54
CA LYS A 67 -3.04 -4.43 -5.36
C LYS A 67 -3.65 -5.01 -4.08
N ALA A 68 -3.62 -4.24 -3.00
CA ALA A 68 -4.26 -4.64 -1.75
C ALA A 68 -5.78 -4.70 -1.86
N ARG A 69 -6.39 -3.76 -2.59
CA ARG A 69 -7.83 -3.79 -2.89
C ARG A 69 -8.22 -5.01 -3.72
N GLU A 70 -7.45 -5.32 -4.76
CA GLU A 70 -7.66 -6.54 -5.58
C GLU A 70 -7.64 -7.82 -4.74
N LYS A 71 -6.76 -7.87 -3.73
CA LYS A 71 -6.63 -9.03 -2.84
C LYS A 71 -7.78 -9.15 -1.82
N GLY A 72 -8.59 -8.10 -1.65
CA GLY A 72 -9.77 -8.12 -0.77
C GLY A 72 -9.68 -7.24 0.47
N ILE A 73 -8.72 -6.30 0.54
CA ILE A 73 -8.81 -5.24 1.55
C ILE A 73 -9.97 -4.31 1.23
N ILE A 74 -10.81 -4.04 2.23
CA ILE A 74 -11.90 -3.09 2.17
C ILE A 74 -11.29 -1.69 2.34
N PRO A 75 -11.44 -0.80 1.35
CA PRO A 75 -10.93 0.55 1.48
C PRO A 75 -11.72 1.34 2.53
N ASP A 76 -11.08 2.35 3.10
CA ASP A 76 -11.76 3.34 3.91
C ASP A 76 -12.88 4.02 3.11
N SER A 77 -14.08 4.11 3.69
CA SER A 77 -15.25 4.63 2.97
C SER A 77 -15.15 6.13 2.65
N LEU A 78 -14.28 6.88 3.36
CA LEU A 78 -14.10 8.31 3.18
C LEU A 78 -12.92 8.62 2.27
N SER A 79 -11.72 8.07 2.54
CA SER A 79 -10.52 8.35 1.75
C SER A 79 -10.33 7.43 0.55
N GLY A 80 -10.90 6.21 0.59
CA GLY A 80 -10.65 5.17 -0.41
C GLY A 80 -9.30 4.47 -0.27
N ASP A 81 -8.50 4.82 0.73
CA ASP A 81 -7.20 4.20 1.00
C ASP A 81 -7.36 2.89 1.76
N ILE A 82 -6.43 1.97 1.55
CA ILE A 82 -6.41 0.66 2.23
C ILE A 82 -5.51 0.66 3.47
N GLY A 83 -4.65 1.65 3.62
CA GLY A 83 -3.68 1.71 4.70
C GLY A 83 -3.09 3.10 4.89
N THR A 84 -2.25 3.21 5.91
CA THR A 84 -1.51 4.44 6.20
C THR A 84 -0.02 4.13 6.27
N ILE A 85 0.78 5.03 5.71
CA ILE A 85 2.22 5.09 5.95
C ILE A 85 2.49 6.33 6.81
N PRO A 86 3.27 6.24 7.89
CA PRO A 86 3.69 7.42 8.63
C PRO A 86 4.38 8.41 7.69
N GLY A 87 4.01 9.69 7.76
CA GLY A 87 4.54 10.72 6.86
C GLY A 87 6.08 10.79 6.90
N ASP A 88 6.66 10.67 8.10
CA ASP A 88 8.11 10.68 8.29
C ASP A 88 8.81 9.51 7.59
N ASP A 89 8.21 8.32 7.61
CA ASP A 89 8.74 7.13 6.90
C ASP A 89 8.69 7.33 5.40
N LEU A 90 7.60 7.92 4.89
CA LEU A 90 7.45 8.24 3.47
C LEU A 90 8.50 9.27 3.02
N PHE A 91 8.65 10.38 3.74
CA PHE A 91 9.64 11.41 3.39
C PHE A 91 11.07 10.87 3.48
N THR A 92 11.36 10.05 4.48
CA THR A 92 12.67 9.39 4.64
C THR A 92 12.95 8.46 3.47
N ALA A 93 11.97 7.66 3.06
CA ALA A 93 12.07 6.79 1.88
C ALA A 93 12.33 7.59 0.59
N ILE A 94 11.57 8.66 0.35
CA ILE A 94 11.74 9.53 -0.82
C ILE A 94 13.14 10.14 -0.84
N ARG A 95 13.62 10.69 0.27
CA ARG A 95 14.98 11.26 0.37
C ARG A 95 16.06 10.23 0.11
N ARG A 96 15.90 9.01 0.64
CA ARG A 96 16.83 7.91 0.40
C ARG A 96 16.88 7.56 -1.10
N ILE A 97 15.74 7.51 -1.77
CA ILE A 97 15.68 7.21 -3.21
C ILE A 97 16.22 8.38 -4.04
N ALA A 98 15.97 9.62 -3.62
CA ALA A 98 16.49 10.81 -4.30
C ALA A 98 18.01 10.93 -4.25
N THR A 99 18.64 10.39 -3.20
CA THR A 99 20.11 10.39 -3.01
C THR A 99 20.80 9.19 -3.64
N MET A 100 20.06 8.14 -4.00
CA MET A 100 20.62 7.00 -4.72
C MET A 100 20.72 7.28 -6.21
N HIS A 101 21.82 6.84 -6.81
CA HIS A 101 22.03 6.92 -8.26
C HIS A 101 21.81 5.54 -8.88
N GLY A 102 20.97 5.47 -9.92
CA GLY A 102 20.66 4.24 -10.65
C GLY A 102 19.34 3.58 -10.21
N LYS A 103 19.20 2.30 -10.53
CA LYS A 103 17.97 1.53 -10.29
C LYS A 103 17.87 1.11 -8.82
N VAL A 104 16.70 1.33 -8.25
CA VAL A 104 16.38 1.02 -6.85
C VAL A 104 15.20 0.06 -6.84
N HIS A 105 15.33 -1.05 -6.12
CA HIS A 105 14.23 -1.96 -5.85
C HIS A 105 13.50 -1.53 -4.59
N VAL A 106 12.19 -1.33 -4.70
CA VAL A 106 11.32 -0.92 -3.58
C VAL A 106 10.24 -1.97 -3.40
N GLU A 107 10.10 -2.45 -2.18
CA GLU A 107 9.07 -3.41 -1.77
C GLU A 107 8.19 -2.78 -0.69
N ALA A 108 6.88 -2.94 -0.81
CA ALA A 108 5.92 -2.64 0.24
C ALA A 108 5.42 -3.95 0.84
N TYR A 109 5.57 -4.10 2.15
CA TYR A 109 5.14 -5.29 2.87
C TYR A 109 4.30 -4.91 4.08
N VAL A 110 3.46 -5.85 4.52
CA VAL A 110 2.65 -5.67 5.72
C VAL A 110 3.44 -5.85 7.00
N ASP A 111 3.21 -4.96 7.96
CA ASP A 111 3.72 -5.02 9.33
C ASP A 111 2.62 -5.54 10.26
N GLY A 112 2.42 -6.85 10.25
CA GLY A 112 1.38 -7.55 11.01
C GLY A 112 0.38 -8.30 10.14
N ASP A 113 -0.27 -9.28 10.75
CA ASP A 113 -1.36 -10.02 10.13
C ASP A 113 -2.52 -9.08 9.81
N THR A 114 -2.97 -9.10 8.56
CA THR A 114 -3.91 -8.12 8.03
C THR A 114 -5.16 -8.82 7.51
N TYR A 115 -6.31 -8.32 7.96
CA TYR A 115 -7.64 -8.77 7.53
C TYR A 115 -8.31 -7.75 6.61
N SER A 116 -9.38 -8.16 5.94
CA SER A 116 -10.12 -7.34 4.98
C SER A 116 -10.61 -6.02 5.58
N SER A 117 -10.88 -5.95 6.88
CA SER A 117 -11.32 -4.73 7.57
C SER A 117 -10.26 -3.62 7.69
N GLY A 118 -8.97 -3.93 7.49
CA GLY A 118 -7.88 -2.97 7.72
C GLY A 118 -7.78 -2.46 9.18
N PRO A 119 -6.90 -1.47 9.45
CA PRO A 119 -6.02 -0.80 8.49
C PRO A 119 -4.79 -1.65 8.12
N VAL A 120 -4.30 -1.50 6.89
CA VAL A 120 -3.04 -2.12 6.46
C VAL A 120 -1.86 -1.28 6.94
N HIS A 121 -1.06 -1.82 7.87
CA HIS A 121 0.20 -1.21 8.29
C HIS A 121 1.29 -1.56 7.28
N LEU A 122 1.78 -0.54 6.58
CA LEU A 122 2.77 -0.71 5.50
C LEU A 122 4.17 -0.34 5.98
N LYS A 123 5.15 -1.16 5.60
CA LYS A 123 6.58 -0.81 5.67
C LYS A 123 7.21 -0.91 4.28
N LEU A 124 8.22 -0.08 4.07
CA LEU A 124 8.99 -0.04 2.83
C LEU A 124 10.36 -0.68 3.03
N ARG A 125 10.77 -1.54 2.10
CA ARG A 125 12.14 -2.02 1.98
C ARG A 125 12.75 -1.47 0.69
N ILE A 126 13.89 -0.83 0.82
CA ILE A 126 14.56 -0.14 -0.28
C ILE A 126 15.97 -0.71 -0.43
N THR A 127 16.26 -1.26 -1.61
CA THR A 127 17.54 -1.89 -1.94
C THR A 127 18.08 -1.31 -3.24
N GLN A 128 19.29 -0.78 -3.23
CA GLN A 128 19.95 -0.33 -4.45
C GLN A 128 20.31 -1.56 -5.28
N MET A 129 19.95 -1.57 -6.56
CA MET A 129 20.36 -2.66 -7.44
C MET A 129 21.83 -2.49 -7.80
N PRO A 130 22.64 -3.56 -7.76
CA PRO A 130 24.00 -3.50 -8.25
C PRO A 130 23.98 -3.12 -9.74
N VAL A 131 24.79 -2.13 -10.10
CA VAL A 131 25.02 -1.80 -11.50
C VAL A 131 25.81 -2.96 -12.08
N PHE A 132 25.15 -3.89 -12.77
CA PHE A 132 25.84 -4.90 -13.55
C PHE A 132 26.57 -4.20 -14.70
N ASN A 133 27.86 -3.96 -14.51
CA ASN A 133 28.72 -3.45 -15.55
C ASN A 133 28.97 -4.59 -16.54
N ASP A 134 28.33 -4.52 -17.71
CA ASP A 134 28.41 -5.51 -18.79
C ASP A 134 29.77 -5.44 -19.54
N LYS A 135 30.86 -5.33 -18.78
CA LYS A 135 32.26 -5.37 -19.25
C LYS A 135 33.03 -6.52 -18.62
N ALA A 136 32.35 -7.65 -18.39
CA ALA A 136 33.03 -8.93 -18.21
C ALA A 136 33.62 -9.33 -19.57
N LYS A 137 34.87 -8.94 -19.76
CA LYS A 137 35.80 -9.35 -20.82
C LYS A 137 35.44 -10.72 -21.40
N MET A 138 35.07 -10.76 -22.69
CA MET A 138 35.28 -11.95 -23.50
C MET A 138 36.81 -12.21 -23.53
N PRO A 139 37.32 -13.37 -23.08
CA PRO A 139 38.66 -13.76 -23.49
C PRO A 139 38.58 -14.08 -24.98
N ALA A 140 39.35 -13.34 -25.78
CA ALA A 140 39.64 -13.75 -27.14
C ALA A 140 40.37 -15.10 -27.08
N TYR A 141 39.80 -16.12 -27.73
CA TYR A 141 40.51 -17.32 -28.12
C TYR A 141 40.36 -17.49 -29.63
#